data_AF-A0A524FCF3-F1
#
_entry.id   AF-A0A524FCF3-F1
#
_cell.length_a   1.000
_cell.length_b   1.000
_cell.length_c   1.000
_cell.angle_alpha   90.00
_cell.angle_beta   90.00
_cell.angle_gamma   90.00
#
_symmetry.space_group_name_H-M   'P 1'
#
loop_
_entity.id
_entity.type
_entity.pdbx_description
1 polymer ?
#
loop_
_entity_poly.entity_id
_entity_poly.type
_entity_poly.pdbx_seq_one_letter_code
_entity_poly.pdbx_strand_id
1 'polypeptide(L)'
;MVKLSESKKKNILIRLLANRILFALHLFAYCAVMGLLILIWAITGAGFFWPFFAIFGWGFGMGFHALIYLMYNDIFHFLTKIRQDPAFRVLFIFHAWFYSSVNIFLIIINISLIPAIIFFIWPLLFWGIAFGFHALGFFLWESSIGREMTNLQRKYPDSEMRKLKMMATSKISNFWLVIIHVGYYLIVNIFIYTGIILVRTDISELIEMSLWWASLLGVHIFSFLLFFFVESLKYVVKGVFIHLAFYGTSNAWMLYQYSKDPLN
;
A
#
# COMPACT_ATOMS: atom_id res chain seq x y z
N MET A 1 -28.90 -10.29 -21.45
CA MET A 1 -27.96 -9.22 -21.84
C MET A 1 -28.65 -7.87 -21.59
N VAL A 2 -28.27 -7.11 -20.57
CA VAL A 2 -28.95 -5.83 -20.24
C VAL A 2 -28.54 -4.78 -21.27
N LYS A 3 -29.48 -4.30 -22.09
CA LYS A 3 -29.24 -3.24 -23.07
C LYS A 3 -28.99 -1.93 -22.30
N LEU A 4 -27.77 -1.38 -22.41
CA LEU A 4 -27.45 -0.07 -21.83
C LEU A 4 -28.29 1.02 -22.53
N SER A 5 -28.79 1.99 -21.75
CA SER A 5 -29.43 3.19 -22.33
C SER A 5 -28.44 3.96 -23.21
N GLU A 6 -28.94 4.64 -24.23
CA GLU A 6 -28.11 5.47 -25.11
C GLU A 6 -27.33 6.56 -24.35
N SER A 7 -27.94 7.14 -23.31
CA SER A 7 -27.26 8.06 -22.39
C SER A 7 -26.05 7.43 -21.70
N LYS A 8 -26.18 6.17 -21.25
CA LYS A 8 -25.10 5.44 -20.57
C LYS A 8 -23.99 5.05 -21.54
N LYS A 9 -24.31 4.65 -22.78
CA LYS A 9 -23.32 4.41 -23.84
C LYS A 9 -22.53 5.68 -24.18
N LYS A 10 -23.23 6.81 -24.38
CA LYS A 10 -22.61 8.12 -24.64
C LYS A 10 -21.67 8.54 -23.51
N ASN A 11 -22.10 8.39 -22.26
CA ASN A 11 -21.28 8.72 -21.09
C ASN A 11 -20.00 7.86 -21.01
N ILE A 12 -20.08 6.57 -21.33
CA ILE A 12 -18.90 5.69 -21.39
C ILE A 12 -17.96 6.17 -22.50
N LEU A 13 -18.47 6.44 -23.69
CA LEU A 13 -17.67 6.92 -24.81
C LEU A 13 -16.95 8.24 -24.49
N ILE A 14 -17.65 9.20 -23.87
CA ILE A 14 -17.05 10.48 -23.44
C ILE A 14 -15.89 10.23 -22.47
N ARG A 15 -16.07 9.35 -21.48
CA ARG A 15 -15.00 9.02 -20.52
C ARG A 15 -13.79 8.38 -21.19
N LEU A 16 -14.02 7.47 -22.15
CA LEU A 16 -12.95 6.84 -22.90
C LEU A 16 -12.16 7.86 -23.73
N LEU A 17 -12.86 8.73 -24.46
CA LEU A 17 -12.23 9.80 -25.24
C LEU A 17 -11.47 10.80 -24.35
N ALA A 18 -12.06 11.19 -23.23
CA ALA A 18 -11.41 12.05 -22.25
C ALA A 18 -10.10 11.43 -21.74
N ASN A 19 -10.08 10.13 -21.42
CA ASN A 19 -8.86 9.44 -21.00
C ASN A 19 -7.78 9.42 -22.09
N ARG A 20 -8.16 9.26 -23.37
CA ARG A 20 -7.20 9.32 -24.50
C ARG A 20 -6.59 10.70 -24.65
N ILE A 21 -7.42 11.74 -24.61
CA ILE A 21 -6.98 13.13 -24.71
C ILE A 21 -6.08 13.48 -23.52
N LEU A 22 -6.49 13.11 -22.31
CA LEU A 22 -5.71 13.37 -21.09
C LEU A 22 -4.34 12.71 -21.17
N PHE A 23 -4.27 11.44 -21.59
CA PHE A 23 -3.00 10.73 -21.79
C PHE A 23 -2.11 11.43 -22.81
N ALA A 24 -2.66 11.82 -23.97
CA ALA A 24 -1.91 12.50 -25.02
C ALA A 24 -1.37 13.87 -24.57
N LEU A 25 -2.18 14.66 -23.84
CA LEU A 25 -1.76 15.95 -23.30
C LEU A 25 -0.64 15.82 -22.27
N HIS A 26 -0.75 14.86 -21.34
CA HIS A 26 0.29 14.63 -20.33
C HIS A 26 1.58 14.09 -20.97
N LEU A 27 1.45 13.21 -21.98
CA LEU A 27 2.61 12.70 -22.72
C LEU A 27 3.31 13.82 -23.50
N PHE A 28 2.54 14.68 -24.16
CA PHE A 28 3.09 15.86 -24.84
C PHE A 28 3.82 16.78 -23.85
N ALA A 29 3.17 17.14 -22.73
CA ALA A 29 3.78 17.99 -21.71
C ALA A 29 5.05 17.35 -21.14
N TYR A 30 5.05 16.05 -20.88
CA TYR A 30 6.21 15.30 -20.45
C TYR A 30 7.35 15.42 -21.47
N CYS A 31 7.13 15.05 -22.74
CA CYS A 31 8.16 15.10 -23.77
C CYS A 31 8.69 16.51 -24.02
N ALA A 32 7.80 17.52 -24.05
CA ALA A 32 8.18 18.91 -24.27
C ALA A 32 9.05 19.44 -23.12
N VAL A 33 8.64 19.22 -21.87
CA VAL A 33 9.40 19.67 -20.69
C VAL A 33 10.73 18.90 -20.60
N MET A 34 10.75 17.58 -20.78
CA MET A 34 12.00 16.81 -20.72
C MET A 34 12.97 17.22 -21.83
N GLY A 35 12.47 17.47 -23.05
CA GLY A 35 13.28 17.99 -24.14
C GLY A 35 13.90 19.36 -23.81
N LEU A 36 13.12 20.26 -23.21
CA LEU A 36 13.61 21.55 -22.74
C LEU A 36 14.68 21.41 -21.65
N LEU A 37 14.47 20.56 -20.64
CA LEU A 37 15.43 20.36 -19.55
C LEU A 37 16.75 19.74 -20.06
N ILE A 38 16.67 18.79 -21.00
CA ILE A 38 17.84 18.22 -21.66
C ILE A 38 18.57 19.29 -22.48
N LEU A 39 17.85 20.12 -23.24
CA LEU A 39 18.44 21.22 -24.00
C LEU A 39 19.17 22.20 -23.08
N ILE A 40 18.53 22.62 -21.98
CA ILE A 40 19.15 23.51 -20.98
C ILE A 40 20.43 22.88 -20.46
N TRP A 41 20.38 21.63 -19.98
CA TRP A 41 21.55 20.93 -19.49
C TRP A 41 22.69 20.89 -20.53
N ALA A 42 22.37 20.60 -21.79
CA ALA A 42 23.35 20.50 -22.87
C ALA A 42 24.04 21.84 -23.15
N ILE A 43 23.30 22.95 -23.19
CA ILE A 43 23.85 24.27 -23.51
C ILE A 43 24.49 24.98 -22.30
N THR A 44 24.17 24.59 -21.07
CA THR A 44 24.76 25.18 -19.85
C THR A 44 26.01 24.44 -19.37
N GLY A 45 26.57 23.55 -20.20
CA GLY A 45 27.87 22.92 -19.95
C GLY A 45 27.87 21.40 -19.78
N ALA A 46 26.70 20.75 -19.83
CA ALA A 46 26.57 19.29 -19.89
C ALA A 46 27.34 18.52 -18.79
N GLY A 47 27.40 19.08 -17.57
CA GLY A 47 27.99 18.42 -16.41
C GLY A 47 27.14 17.25 -15.91
N PHE A 48 26.94 17.15 -14.59
CA PHE A 48 26.05 16.12 -14.04
C PHE A 48 24.65 16.15 -14.71
N PHE A 49 24.17 14.99 -15.21
CA PHE A 49 22.90 14.86 -15.93
C PHE A 49 21.69 14.95 -14.98
N TRP A 50 21.51 16.12 -14.35
CA TRP A 50 20.40 16.42 -13.46
C TRP A 50 19.00 16.27 -14.09
N PRO A 51 18.79 16.40 -15.43
CA PRO A 51 17.46 16.15 -16.02
C PRO A 51 16.94 14.74 -15.72
N PHE A 52 17.81 13.77 -15.43
CA PHE A 52 17.44 12.43 -15.01
C PHE A 52 16.40 12.39 -13.89
N PHE A 53 16.52 13.26 -12.88
CA PHE A 53 15.57 13.29 -11.76
C PHE A 53 14.17 13.72 -12.21
N ALA A 54 14.07 14.70 -13.10
CA ALA A 54 12.79 15.14 -13.65
C ALA A 54 12.20 14.10 -14.60
N ILE A 55 13.04 13.51 -15.47
CA ILE A 55 12.65 12.43 -16.40
C ILE A 55 12.04 11.28 -15.62
N PHE A 56 12.69 10.83 -14.56
CA PHE A 56 12.19 9.74 -13.74
C PHE A 56 10.98 10.16 -12.90
N GLY A 57 11.06 11.28 -12.17
CA GLY A 57 9.99 11.74 -11.27
C GLY A 57 8.66 11.99 -11.99
N TRP A 58 8.70 12.63 -13.16
CA TRP A 58 7.50 12.83 -13.98
C TRP A 58 7.15 11.59 -14.80
N GLY A 59 8.15 10.85 -15.28
CA GLY A 59 7.96 9.61 -16.05
C GLY A 59 7.23 8.54 -15.23
N PHE A 60 7.46 8.54 -13.92
CA PHE A 60 6.72 7.74 -12.96
C PHE A 60 5.21 8.02 -13.00
N GLY A 61 4.81 9.29 -12.94
CA GLY A 61 3.42 9.72 -13.09
C GLY A 61 2.85 9.42 -14.47
N MET A 62 3.66 9.60 -15.52
CA MET A 62 3.29 9.24 -16.89
C MET A 62 2.98 7.75 -17.03
N GLY A 63 3.70 6.89 -16.31
CA GLY A 63 3.43 5.45 -16.25
C GLY A 63 2.03 5.11 -15.69
N PHE A 64 1.55 5.86 -14.69
CA PHE A 64 0.16 5.68 -14.21
C PHE A 64 -0.87 6.05 -15.28
N HIS A 65 -0.66 7.17 -15.98
CA HIS A 65 -1.51 7.55 -17.10
C HIS A 65 -1.47 6.50 -18.22
N ALA A 66 -0.29 5.92 -18.50
CA ALA A 66 -0.14 4.83 -19.46
C ALA A 66 -0.91 3.58 -19.03
N LEU A 67 -0.80 3.14 -17.78
CA LEU A 67 -1.56 1.99 -17.28
C LEU A 67 -3.07 2.19 -17.41
N ILE A 68 -3.58 3.37 -17.06
CA ILE A 68 -5.00 3.72 -17.24
C ILE A 68 -5.35 3.68 -18.72
N TYR A 69 -4.55 4.31 -19.58
CA TYR A 69 -4.78 4.33 -21.01
C TYR A 69 -4.86 2.91 -21.58
N LEU A 70 -3.89 2.05 -21.27
CA LEU A 70 -3.83 0.66 -21.74
C LEU A 70 -5.01 -0.18 -21.24
N MET A 71 -5.39 0.00 -19.97
CA MET A 71 -6.47 -0.75 -19.30
C MET A 71 -7.87 -0.37 -19.81
N TYR A 72 -8.12 0.92 -20.05
CA TYR A 72 -9.44 1.40 -20.44
C TYR A 72 -9.66 1.44 -21.96
N ASN A 73 -8.59 1.40 -22.78
CA ASN A 73 -8.69 1.36 -24.24
C ASN A 73 -8.57 -0.03 -24.85
N ASP A 74 -8.59 -1.08 -24.02
CA ASP A 74 -8.57 -2.47 -24.47
C ASP A 74 -7.35 -2.85 -25.32
N ILE A 75 -6.21 -2.24 -25.00
CA ILE A 75 -4.95 -2.46 -25.73
C ILE A 75 -4.27 -3.74 -25.26
N PHE A 76 -4.29 -4.01 -23.95
CA PHE A 76 -3.75 -5.25 -23.37
C PHE A 76 -4.85 -6.07 -22.72
N HIS A 77 -5.14 -7.24 -23.30
CA HIS A 77 -6.21 -8.14 -22.86
C HIS A 77 -6.13 -8.49 -21.35
N PHE A 78 -4.92 -8.67 -20.81
CA PHE A 78 -4.73 -8.91 -19.38
C PHE A 78 -5.26 -7.75 -18.51
N LEU A 79 -4.94 -6.50 -18.86
CA LEU A 79 -5.40 -5.31 -18.13
C LEU A 79 -6.91 -5.11 -18.31
N THR A 80 -7.43 -5.39 -19.52
CA THR A 80 -8.88 -5.39 -19.79
C THR A 80 -9.64 -6.36 -18.90
N LYS A 81 -9.07 -7.55 -18.62
CA LYS A 81 -9.67 -8.51 -17.70
C LYS A 81 -9.63 -7.99 -16.26
N ILE A 82 -8.47 -7.50 -15.82
CA ILE A 82 -8.29 -6.99 -14.45
C ILE A 82 -9.20 -5.79 -14.15
N ARG A 83 -9.50 -4.92 -15.12
CA ARG A 83 -10.40 -3.77 -14.89
C ARG A 83 -11.81 -4.19 -14.44
N GLN A 84 -12.21 -5.43 -14.72
CA GLN A 84 -13.50 -5.99 -14.34
C GLN A 84 -13.48 -6.64 -12.95
N ASP A 85 -12.28 -6.84 -12.38
CA ASP A 85 -12.08 -7.40 -11.05
C ASP A 85 -12.32 -6.35 -9.94
N PRO A 86 -12.35 -6.74 -8.65
CA PRO A 86 -12.47 -5.80 -7.55
C PRO A 86 -11.39 -4.72 -7.57
N ALA A 87 -11.72 -3.55 -7.00
CA ALA A 87 -10.82 -2.39 -6.93
C ALA A 87 -9.43 -2.75 -6.36
N PHE A 88 -9.36 -3.68 -5.42
CA PHE A 88 -8.11 -4.17 -4.85
C PHE A 88 -7.18 -4.80 -5.91
N ARG A 89 -7.73 -5.59 -6.85
CA ARG A 89 -6.94 -6.20 -7.94
C ARG A 89 -6.43 -5.17 -8.94
N VAL A 90 -7.27 -4.19 -9.28
CA VAL A 90 -6.86 -3.06 -10.11
C VAL A 90 -5.76 -2.25 -9.40
N LEU A 91 -5.91 -2.00 -8.10
CA LEU A 91 -4.95 -1.25 -7.30
C LEU A 91 -3.59 -1.95 -7.20
N PHE A 92 -3.57 -3.29 -7.17
CA PHE A 92 -2.33 -4.07 -7.18
C PHE A 92 -1.47 -3.79 -8.42
N ILE A 93 -2.06 -3.62 -9.61
CA ILE A 93 -1.30 -3.30 -10.83
C ILE A 93 -0.57 -1.96 -10.70
N PHE A 94 -1.23 -0.97 -10.09
CA PHE A 94 -0.60 0.31 -9.79
C PHE A 94 0.51 0.19 -8.74
N HIS A 95 0.34 -0.67 -7.73
CA HIS A 95 1.38 -0.96 -6.74
C HIS A 95 2.58 -1.68 -7.36
N ALA A 96 2.35 -2.61 -8.30
CA ALA A 96 3.42 -3.28 -9.04
C ALA A 96 4.24 -2.29 -9.86
N TRP A 97 3.59 -1.36 -10.56
CA TRP A 97 4.28 -0.27 -11.25
C TRP A 97 5.05 0.63 -10.29
N PHE A 98 4.44 1.01 -9.16
CA PHE A 98 5.10 1.80 -8.11
C PHE A 98 6.39 1.11 -7.65
N TYR A 99 6.26 -0.14 -7.21
CA TYR A 99 7.34 -0.91 -6.64
C TYR A 99 8.46 -1.13 -7.66
N SER A 100 8.16 -1.59 -8.87
CA SER A 100 9.17 -1.86 -9.89
C SER A 100 9.88 -0.58 -10.33
N SER A 101 9.15 0.49 -10.61
CA SER A 101 9.74 1.73 -11.14
C SER A 101 10.64 2.39 -10.11
N VAL A 102 10.15 2.57 -8.87
CA VAL A 102 10.93 3.24 -7.82
C VAL A 102 12.19 2.44 -7.49
N ASN A 103 12.11 1.11 -7.43
CA ASN A 103 13.30 0.29 -7.18
C ASN A 103 14.32 0.36 -8.33
N ILE A 104 13.88 0.34 -9.59
CA ILE A 104 14.78 0.54 -10.73
C ILE A 104 15.52 1.88 -10.62
N PHE A 105 14.82 2.95 -10.24
CA PHE A 105 15.44 4.26 -10.04
C PHE A 105 16.43 4.29 -8.88
N LEU A 106 16.07 3.70 -7.74
CA LEU A 106 16.98 3.62 -6.60
C LEU A 106 18.23 2.80 -6.93
N ILE A 107 18.09 1.72 -7.71
CA ILE A 107 19.22 0.93 -8.22
C ILE A 107 20.12 1.81 -9.10
N ILE A 108 19.54 2.51 -10.09
CA ILE A 108 20.31 3.39 -10.99
C ILE A 108 21.03 4.48 -10.20
N ILE A 109 20.31 5.22 -9.34
CA ILE A 109 20.92 6.27 -8.50
C ILE A 109 22.04 5.71 -7.65
N ASN A 110 21.80 4.58 -7.00
CA ASN A 110 22.79 4.04 -6.09
C ASN A 110 24.06 3.64 -6.83
N ILE A 111 23.94 2.89 -7.92
CA ILE A 111 25.10 2.42 -8.69
C ILE A 111 25.82 3.59 -9.37
N SER A 112 25.08 4.58 -9.87
CA SER A 112 25.66 5.70 -10.62
C SER A 112 26.24 6.80 -9.74
N LEU A 113 25.68 7.07 -8.55
CA LEU A 113 26.07 8.23 -7.72
C LEU A 113 26.86 7.84 -6.46
N ILE A 114 26.51 6.72 -5.83
CA ILE A 114 27.07 6.32 -4.52
C ILE A 114 27.38 4.82 -4.52
N PRO A 115 28.25 4.32 -5.44
CA PRO A 115 28.49 2.88 -5.58
C PRO A 115 29.16 2.25 -4.36
N ALA A 116 29.81 3.06 -3.51
CA ALA A 116 30.46 2.61 -2.29
C ALA A 116 29.47 2.08 -1.22
N ILE A 117 28.18 2.45 -1.30
CA ILE A 117 27.18 2.07 -0.30
C ILE A 117 25.98 1.47 -1.03
N ILE A 118 25.78 0.15 -0.97
CA ILE A 118 24.64 -0.52 -1.62
C ILE A 118 23.37 -0.35 -0.76
N PHE A 119 22.76 0.83 -0.81
CA PHE A 119 21.54 1.16 -0.05
C PHE A 119 20.25 0.70 -0.74
N PHE A 120 20.21 0.53 -2.07
CA PHE A 120 18.98 0.17 -2.80
C PHE A 120 18.41 -1.18 -2.36
N ILE A 121 19.25 -2.06 -1.80
CA ILE A 121 18.86 -3.38 -1.32
C ILE A 121 17.83 -3.28 -0.20
N TRP A 122 17.89 -2.25 0.63
CA TRP A 122 16.98 -2.09 1.77
C TRP A 122 15.55 -1.76 1.30
N PRO A 123 15.29 -0.72 0.48
CA PRO A 123 13.97 -0.52 -0.11
C PRO A 123 13.50 -1.72 -0.92
N LEU A 124 14.38 -2.33 -1.72
CA LEU A 124 14.03 -3.49 -2.56
C LEU A 124 13.52 -4.66 -1.72
N LEU A 125 14.26 -5.07 -0.70
CA LEU A 125 13.90 -6.21 0.15
C LEU A 125 12.71 -5.89 1.04
N PHE A 126 12.74 -4.80 1.80
CA PHE A 126 11.71 -4.53 2.80
C PHE A 126 10.38 -4.10 2.19
N TRP A 127 10.39 -3.23 1.17
CA TRP A 127 9.16 -2.97 0.42
C TRP A 127 8.75 -4.20 -0.41
N GLY A 128 9.70 -5.06 -0.77
CA GLY A 128 9.45 -6.34 -1.43
C GLY A 128 8.61 -7.29 -0.56
N ILE A 129 8.83 -7.31 0.75
CA ILE A 129 7.99 -8.08 1.69
C ILE A 129 6.56 -7.52 1.70
N ALA A 130 6.39 -6.20 1.83
CA ALA A 130 5.08 -5.57 1.79
C ALA A 130 4.36 -5.81 0.45
N PHE A 131 5.09 -5.64 -0.66
CA PHE A 131 4.62 -5.96 -2.01
C PHE A 131 4.22 -7.44 -2.14
N GLY A 132 4.99 -8.35 -1.54
CA GLY A 132 4.68 -9.78 -1.46
C GLY A 132 3.34 -10.05 -0.77
N PHE A 133 3.05 -9.39 0.36
CA PHE A 133 1.74 -9.49 1.00
C PHE A 133 0.60 -8.93 0.14
N HIS A 134 0.82 -7.80 -0.55
CA HIS A 134 -0.15 -7.29 -1.52
C HIS A 134 -0.40 -8.29 -2.67
N ALA A 135 0.64 -8.95 -3.17
CA ALA A 135 0.54 -9.97 -4.20
C ALA A 135 -0.20 -11.22 -3.70
N LEU A 136 0.11 -11.70 -2.50
CA LEU A 136 -0.62 -12.81 -1.87
C LEU A 136 -2.09 -12.47 -1.71
N GLY A 137 -2.41 -11.27 -1.20
CA GLY A 137 -3.78 -10.76 -1.15
C GLY A 137 -4.43 -10.77 -2.53
N PHE A 138 -3.71 -10.34 -3.58
CA PHE A 138 -4.22 -10.26 -4.95
C PHE A 138 -4.63 -11.63 -5.51
N PHE A 139 -3.82 -12.65 -5.26
CA PHE A 139 -4.09 -14.02 -5.72
C PHE A 139 -5.14 -14.74 -4.87
N LEU A 140 -5.17 -14.48 -3.57
CA LEU A 140 -6.05 -15.19 -2.62
C LEU A 140 -7.39 -14.47 -2.37
N TRP A 141 -7.60 -13.28 -2.93
CA TRP A 141 -8.77 -12.45 -2.65
C TRP A 141 -10.10 -13.18 -2.88
N GLU A 142 -10.35 -13.62 -4.12
CA GLU A 142 -11.62 -14.23 -4.52
C GLU A 142 -11.91 -15.51 -3.74
N SER A 143 -10.90 -16.37 -3.55
CA SER A 143 -11.07 -17.63 -2.81
C SER A 143 -11.32 -17.40 -1.32
N SER A 144 -10.73 -16.35 -0.73
CA SER A 144 -10.93 -16.01 0.68
C SER A 144 -12.29 -15.38 0.92
N ILE A 145 -12.71 -14.47 0.04
CA ILE A 145 -14.05 -13.87 0.08
C ILE A 145 -15.12 -14.93 -0.14
N GLY A 146 -14.97 -15.80 -1.14
CA GLY A 146 -15.93 -16.87 -1.43
C GLY A 146 -16.13 -17.82 -0.26
N ARG A 147 -15.02 -18.27 0.37
CA ARG A 147 -15.08 -19.12 1.57
C ARG A 147 -15.80 -18.44 2.73
N GLU A 148 -15.49 -17.18 3.00
CA GLU A 148 -16.15 -16.44 4.10
C GLU A 148 -17.62 -16.15 3.79
N MET A 149 -17.97 -15.86 2.54
CA MET A 149 -19.36 -15.68 2.12
C MET A 149 -20.18 -16.97 2.34
N THR A 150 -19.65 -18.14 1.99
CA THR A 150 -20.31 -19.42 2.26
C THR A 150 -20.54 -19.64 3.76
N ASN A 151 -19.55 -19.32 4.60
CA ASN A 151 -19.68 -19.41 6.05
C ASN A 151 -20.76 -18.47 6.60
N LEU A 152 -20.77 -17.23 6.13
CA LEU A 152 -21.76 -16.22 6.56
C LEU A 152 -23.16 -16.55 6.04
N GLN A 153 -23.31 -17.07 4.83
CA GLN A 153 -24.58 -17.50 4.28
C GLN A 153 -25.19 -18.65 5.09
N ARG A 154 -24.37 -19.61 5.53
CA ARG A 154 -24.83 -20.68 6.44
C ARG A 154 -25.33 -20.13 7.77
N LYS A 155 -24.72 -19.06 8.26
CA LYS A 155 -25.02 -18.46 9.55
C LYS A 155 -26.19 -17.47 9.52
N TYR A 156 -26.38 -16.79 8.40
CA TYR A 156 -27.42 -15.80 8.17
C TYR A 156 -28.12 -16.08 6.83
N PRO A 157 -28.92 -17.17 6.75
CA PRO A 157 -29.48 -17.65 5.48
C PRO A 157 -30.36 -16.63 4.78
N ASP A 158 -31.06 -15.79 5.54
CA ASP A 158 -31.99 -14.78 5.00
C ASP A 158 -31.34 -13.43 4.71
N SER A 159 -30.02 -13.30 4.89
CA SER A 159 -29.31 -12.03 4.64
C SER A 159 -29.07 -11.78 3.16
N GLU A 160 -29.22 -10.53 2.73
CA GLU A 160 -28.88 -10.11 1.37
C GLU A 160 -27.43 -10.47 0.99
N MET A 161 -27.24 -11.05 -0.19
CA MET A 161 -25.92 -11.42 -0.71
C MET A 161 -24.92 -10.25 -0.71
N ARG A 162 -25.40 -9.03 -0.98
CA ARG A 162 -24.60 -7.80 -0.91
C ARG A 162 -24.06 -7.55 0.51
N LYS A 163 -24.90 -7.74 1.53
CA LYS A 163 -24.52 -7.57 2.94
C LYS A 163 -23.49 -8.62 3.35
N LEU A 164 -23.69 -9.87 2.95
CA LEU A 164 -22.73 -10.96 3.18
C LEU A 164 -21.37 -10.66 2.54
N LYS A 165 -21.37 -10.18 1.29
CA LYS A 165 -20.14 -9.77 0.59
C LYS A 165 -19.43 -8.62 1.31
N MET A 166 -20.16 -7.62 1.82
CA MET A 166 -19.58 -6.52 2.59
C MET A 166 -18.95 -7.01 3.90
N MET A 167 -19.61 -7.91 4.63
CA MET A 167 -19.09 -8.52 5.85
C MET A 167 -17.82 -9.35 5.58
N ALA A 168 -17.84 -10.21 4.56
CA ALA A 168 -16.68 -10.98 4.14
C ALA A 168 -15.52 -10.08 3.73
N THR A 169 -15.79 -9.05 2.93
CA THR A 169 -14.79 -8.06 2.51
C THR A 169 -14.17 -7.36 3.71
N SER A 170 -14.99 -6.91 4.66
CA SER A 170 -14.50 -6.25 5.88
C SER A 170 -13.59 -7.17 6.69
N LYS A 171 -14.01 -8.41 6.95
CA LYS A 171 -13.22 -9.38 7.72
C LYS A 171 -11.90 -9.72 7.04
N ILE A 172 -11.93 -10.05 5.74
CA ILE A 172 -10.72 -10.41 4.99
C ILE A 172 -9.77 -9.21 4.88
N SER A 173 -10.28 -7.99 4.68
CA SER A 173 -9.43 -6.79 4.65
C SER A 173 -8.73 -6.56 6.00
N ASN A 174 -9.47 -6.67 7.11
CA ASN A 174 -8.91 -6.49 8.44
C ASN A 174 -7.91 -7.59 8.80
N PHE A 175 -8.13 -8.83 8.34
CA PHE A 175 -7.16 -9.91 8.48
C PHE A 175 -5.83 -9.55 7.81
N TRP A 176 -5.86 -9.12 6.54
CA TRP A 176 -4.64 -8.71 5.84
C TRP A 176 -3.98 -7.49 6.48
N LEU A 177 -4.76 -6.55 7.01
CA LEU A 177 -4.24 -5.42 7.76
C LEU A 177 -3.44 -5.89 8.98
N VAL A 178 -3.96 -6.84 9.75
CA VAL A 178 -3.22 -7.42 10.89
C VAL A 178 -1.93 -8.12 10.41
N ILE A 179 -1.99 -8.92 9.35
CA ILE A 179 -0.81 -9.59 8.78
C ILE A 179 0.27 -8.56 8.38
N ILE A 180 -0.12 -7.45 7.76
CA ILE A 180 0.81 -6.38 7.39
C ILE A 180 1.43 -5.73 8.65
N HIS A 181 0.65 -5.48 9.71
CA HIS A 181 1.19 -4.93 10.96
C HIS A 181 2.15 -5.90 11.66
N VAL A 182 1.86 -7.21 11.63
CA VAL A 182 2.79 -8.24 12.14
C VAL A 182 4.08 -8.22 11.32
N GLY A 183 3.99 -8.20 9.99
CA GLY A 183 5.16 -8.13 9.11
C GLY A 183 6.00 -6.87 9.36
N TYR A 184 5.34 -5.72 9.50
CA TYR A 184 6.00 -4.45 9.81
C TYR A 184 6.68 -4.49 11.19
N TYR A 185 6.01 -5.02 12.21
CA TYR A 185 6.59 -5.20 13.54
C TYR A 185 7.86 -6.06 13.49
N LEU A 186 7.85 -7.18 12.76
CA LEU A 186 9.03 -8.03 12.61
C LEU A 186 10.18 -7.29 11.93
N ILE A 187 9.90 -6.54 10.86
CA ILE A 187 10.91 -5.75 10.14
C ILE A 187 11.51 -4.68 11.04
N VAL A 188 10.67 -3.90 11.73
CA VAL A 188 11.11 -2.85 12.66
C VAL A 188 12.00 -3.46 13.75
N ASN A 189 11.63 -4.61 14.30
CA ASN A 189 12.48 -5.30 15.28
C ASN A 189 13.81 -5.72 14.66
N ILE A 190 13.85 -6.32 13.47
CA ILE A 190 15.12 -6.65 12.81
C ILE A 190 16.02 -5.42 12.72
N PHE A 191 15.48 -4.25 12.36
CA PHE A 191 16.24 -3.00 12.31
C PHE A 191 16.72 -2.52 13.67
N ILE A 192 15.84 -2.48 14.68
CA ILE A 192 16.20 -2.04 16.03
C ILE A 192 17.34 -2.93 16.56
N TYR A 193 17.20 -4.25 16.47
CA TYR A 193 18.21 -5.20 16.93
C TYR A 193 19.52 -5.07 16.12
N THR A 194 19.45 -4.90 14.79
CA THR A 194 20.65 -4.78 13.94
C THR A 194 21.38 -3.46 14.16
N GLY A 195 20.67 -2.33 14.20
CA GLY A 195 21.26 -1.01 14.44
C GLY A 195 21.97 -0.92 15.80
N ILE A 196 21.41 -1.59 16.80
CA ILE A 196 21.97 -1.61 18.15
C ILE A 196 23.18 -2.54 18.27
N ILE A 197 23.20 -3.70 17.61
CA ILE A 197 24.43 -4.54 17.53
C ILE A 197 25.59 -3.72 16.95
N LEU A 198 25.30 -2.85 15.99
CA LEU A 198 26.30 -2.00 15.33
C LEU A 198 26.74 -0.79 16.18
N VAL A 199 25.85 -0.25 17.04
CA VAL A 199 26.09 0.99 17.82
C VAL A 199 26.34 0.73 19.33
N ARG A 200 26.17 -0.51 19.81
CA ARG A 200 26.32 -0.95 21.21
C ARG A 200 25.47 -0.19 22.24
N THR A 201 24.17 -0.04 21.99
CA THR A 201 23.24 0.54 22.99
C THR A 201 22.82 -0.48 24.05
N ASP A 202 22.18 -0.01 25.12
CA ASP A 202 21.68 -0.86 26.22
C ASP A 202 20.53 -1.76 25.75
N ILE A 203 20.50 -3.00 26.26
CA ILE A 203 19.44 -3.99 26.02
C ILE A 203 18.09 -3.51 26.61
N SER A 204 18.11 -2.65 27.63
CA SER A 204 16.88 -2.09 28.20
C SER A 204 16.11 -1.23 27.17
N GLU A 205 16.80 -0.29 26.51
CA GLU A 205 16.24 0.55 25.44
C GLU A 205 15.70 -0.27 24.27
N LEU A 206 16.37 -1.38 23.93
CA LEU A 206 15.96 -2.32 22.89
C LEU A 206 14.58 -2.94 23.20
N ILE A 207 14.43 -3.48 24.41
CA ILE A 207 13.18 -4.09 24.85
C ILE A 207 12.07 -3.05 24.84
N GLU A 208 12.37 -1.84 25.27
CA GLU A 208 11.42 -0.73 25.31
C GLU A 208 10.91 -0.31 23.94
N MET A 209 11.80 -0.03 22.99
CA MET A 209 11.39 0.32 21.64
C MET A 209 10.53 -0.79 21.03
N SER A 210 10.88 -2.05 21.26
CA SER A 210 10.08 -3.20 20.79
C SER A 210 8.71 -3.28 21.46
N LEU A 211 8.63 -3.09 22.78
CA LEU A 211 7.38 -3.18 23.56
C LEU A 211 6.36 -2.12 23.15
N TRP A 212 6.82 -0.93 22.77
CA TRP A 212 5.92 0.10 22.26
C TRP A 212 5.23 -0.32 20.97
N TRP A 213 6.00 -0.80 19.98
CA TRP A 213 5.46 -1.33 18.74
C TRP A 213 4.61 -2.59 18.96
N ALA A 214 4.99 -3.45 19.90
CA ALA A 214 4.24 -4.65 20.27
C ALA A 214 2.86 -4.29 20.84
N SER A 215 2.77 -3.20 21.62
CA SER A 215 1.51 -2.71 22.18
C SER A 215 0.55 -2.26 21.08
N LEU A 216 1.03 -1.50 20.10
CA LEU A 216 0.24 -1.10 18.94
C LEU A 216 -0.25 -2.31 18.13
N LEU A 217 0.65 -3.26 17.85
CA LEU A 217 0.27 -4.51 17.19
C LEU A 217 -0.79 -5.28 17.99
N GLY A 218 -0.62 -5.34 19.32
CA GLY A 218 -1.57 -5.96 20.24
C GLY A 218 -2.97 -5.35 20.14
N VAL A 219 -3.08 -4.02 20.07
CA VAL A 219 -4.37 -3.33 19.89
C VAL A 219 -5.03 -3.70 18.56
N HIS A 220 -4.26 -3.81 17.47
CA HIS A 220 -4.80 -4.22 16.17
C HIS A 220 -5.27 -5.68 16.16
N ILE A 221 -4.50 -6.60 16.75
CA ILE A 221 -4.88 -8.01 16.88
C ILE A 221 -6.13 -8.14 17.77
N PHE A 222 -6.13 -7.48 18.93
CA PHE A 222 -7.25 -7.47 19.85
C PHE A 222 -8.53 -6.93 19.18
N SER A 223 -8.43 -5.81 18.46
CA SER A 223 -9.51 -5.23 17.67
C SER A 223 -10.10 -6.24 16.67
N PHE A 224 -9.24 -6.91 15.90
CA PHE A 224 -9.66 -7.92 14.94
C PHE A 224 -10.41 -9.08 15.60
N LEU A 225 -9.86 -9.63 16.69
CA LEU A 225 -10.48 -10.72 17.44
C LEU A 225 -11.84 -10.29 18.01
N LEU A 226 -11.89 -9.10 18.64
CA LEU A 226 -13.10 -8.55 19.24
C LEU A 226 -14.20 -8.33 18.20
N PHE A 227 -13.87 -7.77 17.03
CA PHE A 227 -14.86 -7.45 16.00
C PHE A 227 -15.39 -8.69 15.28
N PHE A 228 -14.54 -9.69 15.01
CA PHE A 228 -14.90 -10.80 14.13
C PHE A 228 -15.13 -12.14 14.84
N PHE A 229 -14.80 -12.26 16.14
CA PHE A 229 -14.98 -13.51 16.90
C PHE A 229 -15.83 -13.34 18.16
N VAL A 230 -16.07 -12.12 18.65
CA VAL A 230 -16.92 -11.88 19.84
C VAL A 230 -18.28 -11.33 19.44
N GLU A 231 -19.30 -12.16 19.38
CA GLU A 231 -20.63 -11.77 18.85
C GLU A 231 -21.60 -11.26 19.91
N SER A 232 -21.33 -11.58 21.17
CA SER A 232 -22.16 -11.19 22.32
C SER A 232 -22.18 -9.68 22.57
N LEU A 233 -21.19 -8.94 22.05
CA LEU A 233 -21.03 -7.51 22.28
C LEU A 233 -21.54 -6.66 21.11
N LYS A 234 -22.26 -5.60 21.44
CA LYS A 234 -22.66 -4.56 20.47
C LYS A 234 -21.44 -3.82 19.93
N TYR A 235 -21.48 -3.39 18.67
CA TYR A 235 -20.36 -2.68 18.01
C TYR A 235 -19.85 -1.45 18.80
N VAL A 236 -20.75 -0.67 19.40
CA VAL A 236 -20.37 0.50 20.22
C VAL A 236 -19.53 0.08 21.42
N VAL A 237 -19.93 -1.00 22.10
CA VAL A 237 -19.20 -1.53 23.27
C VAL A 237 -17.82 -2.06 22.86
N LYS A 238 -17.73 -2.73 21.70
CA LYS A 238 -16.43 -3.14 21.14
C LYS A 238 -15.53 -1.93 20.88
N GLY A 239 -16.09 -0.86 20.32
CA GLY A 239 -15.38 0.40 20.11
C GLY A 239 -14.83 0.98 21.40
N VAL A 240 -15.62 0.99 22.48
CA VAL A 240 -15.16 1.44 23.82
C VAL A 240 -13.97 0.59 24.29
N PHE A 241 -14.04 -0.74 24.20
CA PHE A 241 -12.93 -1.60 24.61
C PHE A 241 -11.65 -1.35 23.81
N ILE A 242 -11.75 -1.09 22.51
CA ILE A 242 -10.57 -0.74 21.69
C ILE A 242 -9.96 0.59 22.16
N HIS A 243 -10.78 1.62 22.39
CA HIS A 243 -10.26 2.90 22.87
C HIS A 243 -9.62 2.76 24.25
N LEU A 244 -10.24 2.01 25.16
CA LEU A 244 -9.67 1.73 26.48
C LEU A 244 -8.34 0.97 26.37
N ALA A 245 -8.22 -0.02 25.49
CA ALA A 245 -6.96 -0.72 25.26
C ALA A 245 -5.89 0.22 24.69
N PHE A 246 -6.24 1.07 23.71
CA PHE A 246 -5.32 2.03 23.12
C PHE A 246 -4.85 3.10 24.12
N TYR A 247 -5.77 3.77 24.81
CA TYR A 247 -5.43 4.76 25.83
C TYR A 247 -4.71 4.14 27.02
N GLY A 248 -5.14 2.95 27.46
CA GLY A 248 -4.50 2.23 28.55
C GLY A 248 -3.03 1.93 28.26
N THR A 249 -2.75 1.36 27.09
CA THR A 249 -1.37 1.06 26.65
C THR A 249 -0.55 2.34 26.46
N SER A 250 -1.12 3.37 25.85
CA SER A 250 -0.43 4.65 25.61
C SER A 250 -0.13 5.41 26.91
N ASN A 251 -1.08 5.50 27.83
CA ASN A 251 -0.89 6.14 29.12
C ASN A 251 0.09 5.36 29.99
N ALA A 252 0.01 4.03 30.02
CA ALA A 252 0.97 3.20 30.74
C ALA A 252 2.39 3.42 30.22
N TRP A 253 2.56 3.52 28.89
CA TRP A 253 3.85 3.82 28.28
C TRP A 253 4.37 5.21 28.66
N MET A 254 3.53 6.25 28.56
CA MET A 254 3.92 7.61 28.94
C MET A 254 4.32 7.70 30.42
N LEU A 255 3.55 7.07 31.31
CA LEU A 255 3.87 7.02 32.74
C LEU A 255 5.19 6.28 33.01
N TYR A 256 5.43 5.17 32.32
CA TYR A 256 6.68 4.44 32.39
C TYR A 256 7.87 5.31 31.95
N GLN A 257 7.76 6.02 30.82
CA GLN A 257 8.81 6.93 30.36
C GLN A 257 9.06 8.07 31.35
N TYR A 258 8.01 8.69 31.87
CA TYR A 258 8.13 9.73 32.90
C TYR A 258 8.80 9.23 34.18
N SER A 259 8.56 7.97 34.57
CA SER A 259 9.19 7.38 35.76
C SER A 259 10.70 7.17 35.63
N LYS A 260 11.21 7.08 34.39
CA LYS A 260 12.64 6.89 34.11
C LYS A 260 13.43 8.18 34.07
N ASP A 261 12.78 9.25 33.64
CA ASP A 261 13.42 10.56 33.54
C ASP A 261 12.43 11.66 33.99
N PRO A 262 12.26 11.85 35.32
CA PRO A 262 11.27 12.80 35.85
C PRO A 262 11.67 14.27 35.66
N LEU A 263 12.80 14.57 35.00
CA LEU A 263 13.36 15.92 34.84
C LEU A 263 13.54 16.36 33.37
N ASN A 264 13.04 15.60 32.40
CA ASN A 264 12.84 16.03 31.01
C ASN A 264 11.38 16.46 30.76
#